data_AF-A0A3A4ZFB7-F1
#
_entry.id   AF-A0A3A4ZFB7-F1
#
_cell.length_a   1.000
_cell.length_b   1.000
_cell.length_c   1.000
_cell.angle_alpha   90.00
_cell.angle_beta   90.00
_cell.angle_gamma   90.00
#
_symmetry.space_group_name_H-M   'P 1'
#
loop_
_entity.id
_entity.type
_entity.pdbx_description
1 polymer ?
#
loop_
_entity_poly.entity_id
_entity_poly.type
_entity_poly.pdbx_seq_one_letter_code
_entity_poly.pdbx_strand_id
1 'polypeptide(L)'
;MGFKPPSRSRRMRSSFGRKIDRTREYYYSLFTVLVVKIVLFLFLWILFASTIRIMRTSFRAVPSFWRLALPGVVLVMNSFIGYHIYKNIKEIVEYGKGLRGKP
;
A
#
# COMPACT_ATOMS: atom_id res chain seq x y z
N MET A 1 66.36 2.05 4.70
CA MET A 1 65.35 0.99 4.41
C MET A 1 64.53 0.83 5.67
N GLY A 2 63.25 1.18 5.80
CA GLY A 2 62.21 1.44 4.81
C GLY A 2 61.06 0.49 5.08
N PHE A 3 60.15 0.83 6.00
CA PHE A 3 58.77 0.31 6.03
C PHE A 3 57.87 1.32 6.75
N LYS A 4 57.23 2.21 5.97
CA LYS A 4 56.04 2.94 6.42
C LYS A 4 54.85 1.97 6.29
N PRO A 5 54.11 1.63 7.36
CA PRO A 5 52.84 0.96 7.20
C PRO A 5 51.85 1.93 6.53
N PRO A 6 50.99 1.45 5.61
CA PRO A 6 50.18 2.29 4.76
C PRO A 6 49.16 3.07 5.59
N SER A 7 48.99 4.33 5.20
CA SER A 7 47.89 5.20 5.57
C SER A 7 46.57 4.43 5.60
N ARG A 8 45.98 4.29 6.79
CA ARG A 8 44.56 3.92 6.97
C ARG A 8 43.68 5.08 6.49
N SER A 9 43.68 5.32 5.18
CA SER A 9 42.58 5.98 4.49
C SER A 9 41.68 4.89 3.91
N ARG A 10 40.35 5.09 3.99
CA ARG A 10 39.26 4.16 3.62
C ARG A 10 38.94 3.13 4.71
N ARG A 11 37.74 3.08 5.29
CA ARG A 11 36.42 3.27 4.66
C ARG A 11 35.46 4.02 5.58
N MET A 12 35.48 5.34 5.49
CA MET A 12 34.34 6.16 5.88
C MET A 12 33.33 6.10 4.72
N ARG A 13 32.68 4.95 4.51
CA ARG A 13 31.74 4.78 3.37
C ARG A 13 30.67 3.71 3.56
N SER A 14 30.23 3.41 4.78
CA SER A 14 29.15 2.44 5.02
C SER A 14 27.87 3.00 5.65
N SER A 15 27.84 4.27 6.08
CA SER A 15 26.59 4.89 6.58
C SER A 15 25.63 5.25 5.44
N PHE A 16 26.16 5.61 4.25
CA PHE A 16 25.34 5.95 3.08
C PHE A 16 24.69 4.72 2.42
N GLY A 17 25.37 3.57 2.36
CA GLY A 17 24.81 2.34 1.80
C GLY A 17 23.61 1.83 2.61
N ARG A 18 23.71 1.81 3.95
CA ARG A 18 22.59 1.40 4.82
C ARG A 18 21.36 2.29 4.69
N LYS A 19 21.52 3.60 4.44
CA LYS A 19 20.39 4.50 4.20
C LYS A 19 19.70 4.20 2.87
N ILE A 20 20.47 3.91 1.82
CA ILE A 20 19.92 3.57 0.49
C ILE A 20 19.17 2.24 0.54
N ASP A 21 19.71 1.22 1.23
CA ASP A 21 19.03 -0.08 1.39
C ASP A 21 17.77 0.02 2.25
N ARG A 22 17.80 0.76 3.37
CA ARG A 22 16.58 1.01 4.17
C ARG A 22 15.50 1.73 3.39
N THR A 23 15.89 2.66 2.51
CA THR A 23 14.93 3.39 1.67
C THR A 23 14.28 2.43 0.67
N ARG A 24 15.05 1.50 0.08
CA ARG A 24 14.53 0.47 -0.81
C ARG A 24 13.60 -0.51 -0.08
N GLU A 25 14.00 -1.02 1.08
CA GLU A 25 13.15 -1.89 1.90
C GLU A 25 11.82 -1.21 2.28
N TYR A 26 11.87 0.08 2.63
CA TYR A 26 10.66 0.86 2.91
C TYR A 26 9.76 1.01 1.68
N TYR A 27 10.35 1.22 0.50
CA TYR A 27 9.63 1.25 -0.79
C TYR A 27 8.99 -0.10 -1.11
N TYR A 28 9.71 -1.22 -0.97
CA TYR A 28 9.16 -2.56 -1.19
C TYR A 28 8.06 -2.90 -0.17
N SER A 29 8.19 -2.46 1.08
CA SER A 29 7.16 -2.60 2.10
C SER A 29 5.91 -1.80 1.75
N LEU A 30 6.04 -0.52 1.39
CA LEU A 30 4.92 0.33 0.97
C LEU A 30 4.22 -0.22 -0.28
N PHE A 31 4.99 -0.70 -1.26
CA PHE A 31 4.44 -1.28 -2.48
C PHE A 31 3.70 -2.58 -2.22
N THR A 32 4.26 -3.48 -1.40
CA THR A 32 3.59 -4.72 -0.98
C THR A 32 2.28 -4.41 -0.27
N VAL A 33 2.30 -3.45 0.66
CA VAL A 33 1.09 -3.01 1.37
C VAL A 33 0.06 -2.41 0.41
N LEU A 34 0.49 -1.66 -0.61
CA LEU A 34 -0.40 -1.13 -1.65
C LEU A 34 -1.06 -2.26 -2.44
N VAL A 35 -0.28 -3.25 -2.89
CA VAL A 35 -0.79 -4.42 -3.64
C VAL A 35 -1.80 -5.19 -2.80
N VAL A 36 -1.49 -5.47 -1.52
CA VAL A 36 -2.43 -6.13 -0.61
C VAL A 36 -3.73 -5.34 -0.46
N LYS A 37 -3.65 -4.01 -0.33
CA LYS A 37 -4.85 -3.15 -0.26
C LYS A 37 -5.67 -3.19 -1.56
N ILE A 38 -5.03 -3.22 -2.73
CA ILE A 38 -5.72 -3.35 -4.02
C ILE A 38 -6.42 -4.71 -4.13
N VAL A 39 -5.75 -5.80 -3.75
CA VAL A 39 -6.36 -7.14 -3.76
C VAL A 39 -7.55 -7.19 -2.80
N LEU A 40 -7.42 -6.61 -1.59
CA LEU A 40 -8.51 -6.51 -0.62
C LEU A 40 -9.69 -5.69 -1.17
N PHE A 41 -9.40 -4.57 -1.85
CA PHE A 41 -10.40 -3.74 -2.49
C PHE A 41 -11.18 -4.51 -3.58
N LEU A 42 -10.46 -5.21 -4.46
CA LEU A 42 -11.07 -6.06 -5.49
C LEU A 42 -11.92 -7.17 -4.87
N PHE A 43 -11.41 -7.82 -3.82
CA PHE A 43 -12.14 -8.85 -3.10
C PHE A 43 -13.45 -8.32 -2.51
N LEU A 44 -13.42 -7.17 -1.84
CA LEU A 44 -14.61 -6.52 -1.29
C LEU A 44 -15.60 -6.10 -2.39
N TRP A 45 -15.10 -5.65 -3.54
CA TRP A 45 -15.94 -5.31 -4.68
C TRP A 45 -16.67 -6.53 -5.24
N ILE A 46 -15.97 -7.66 -5.41
CA ILE A 46 -16.56 -8.93 -5.85
C ILE A 46 -17.57 -9.43 -4.80
N LEU A 47 -17.25 -9.31 -3.52
CA LEU A 47 -18.11 -9.70 -2.41
C LEU A 47 -19.38 -8.83 -2.38
N PHE A 48 -19.25 -7.53 -2.62
CA PHE A 48 -20.38 -6.61 -2.78
C PHE A 48 -21.29 -7.00 -3.95
N ALA A 49 -20.71 -7.22 -5.13
CA ALA A 49 -21.46 -7.61 -6.33
C ALA A 49 -22.19 -8.94 -6.14
N SER A 50 -21.52 -9.92 -5.52
CA SER A 50 -22.08 -11.22 -5.20
C SER A 50 -23.20 -11.11 -4.16
N THR A 51 -23.01 -10.28 -3.13
CA THR A 51 -24.03 -10.01 -2.11
C THR A 51 -25.27 -9.39 -2.72
N ILE A 52 -25.14 -8.39 -3.61
CA ILE A 52 -26.27 -7.80 -4.33
C ILE A 52 -26.98 -8.85 -5.18
N ARG A 53 -26.22 -9.68 -5.91
CA ARG A 53 -26.77 -10.72 -6.78
C ARG A 53 -27.58 -11.75 -6.00
N ILE A 54 -27.02 -12.25 -4.89
CA ILE A 54 -27.68 -13.21 -3.99
C ILE A 54 -28.88 -12.57 -3.29
N MET A 55 -28.77 -11.32 -2.87
CA MET A 55 -29.89 -10.58 -2.29
C MET A 55 -31.03 -10.41 -3.28
N ARG A 56 -30.77 -10.16 -4.56
CA ARG A 56 -31.82 -10.09 -5.58
C ARG A 56 -32.53 -11.44 -5.80
N THR A 57 -31.81 -12.56 -5.75
CA THR A 57 -32.37 -13.88 -6.08
C THR A 57 -32.98 -14.64 -4.91
N SER A 58 -32.37 -14.65 -3.71
CA SER A 58 -32.80 -15.51 -2.59
C SER A 58 -33.64 -14.81 -1.51
N PHE A 59 -33.54 -13.49 -1.36
CA PHE A 59 -34.03 -12.81 -0.14
C PHE A 59 -35.35 -12.06 -0.30
N ARG A 60 -36.35 -12.60 -1.02
CA ARG A 60 -37.70 -11.98 -1.10
C ARG A 60 -38.41 -11.88 0.26
N ALA A 61 -38.07 -12.77 1.21
CA ALA A 61 -38.72 -12.85 2.52
C ALA A 61 -38.04 -12.04 3.64
N VAL A 62 -36.87 -11.42 3.39
CA VAL A 62 -36.14 -10.67 4.42
C VAL A 62 -36.50 -9.18 4.38
N PRO A 63 -36.72 -8.53 5.53
CA PRO A 63 -37.05 -7.11 5.60
C PRO A 63 -36.05 -6.24 4.85
N SER A 64 -36.56 -5.28 4.06
CA SER A 64 -35.76 -4.41 3.19
C SER A 64 -34.59 -3.69 3.89
N PHE A 65 -34.74 -3.39 5.18
CA PHE A 65 -33.70 -2.76 6.01
C PHE A 65 -32.44 -3.65 6.15
N TRP A 66 -32.62 -4.93 6.50
CA TRP A 66 -31.52 -5.89 6.61
C TRP A 66 -30.86 -6.18 5.25
N ARG A 67 -31.63 -6.04 4.18
CA ARG A 67 -31.16 -6.17 2.79
C ARG A 67 -30.22 -5.04 2.37
N LEU A 68 -30.23 -3.89 3.06
CA LEU A 68 -29.37 -2.74 2.75
C LEU A 68 -28.19 -2.61 3.71
N ALA A 69 -28.29 -3.16 4.93
CA ALA A 69 -27.23 -3.09 5.93
C ALA A 69 -25.91 -3.72 5.45
N LEU A 70 -25.98 -4.93 4.90
CA LEU A 70 -24.82 -5.68 4.41
C LEU A 70 -24.09 -5.00 3.25
N PRO A 71 -24.76 -4.64 2.14
CA PRO A 71 -24.12 -3.87 1.08
C PRO A 71 -23.65 -2.50 1.58
N GLY A 72 -24.40 -1.83 2.47
CA GLY A 72 -24.01 -0.55 3.07
C GLY A 72 -22.66 -0.61 3.81
N VAL A 73 -22.47 -1.59 4.68
CA VAL A 73 -21.22 -1.78 5.43
C VAL A 73 -20.05 -2.06 4.48
N VAL A 74 -20.26 -2.92 3.48
CA VAL A 74 -19.24 -3.23 2.48
C VAL A 74 -18.86 -1.96 1.68
N LEU A 75 -19.84 -1.12 1.33
CA LEU A 75 -19.63 0.13 0.61
C LEU A 75 -18.78 1.11 1.43
N VAL A 76 -19.10 1.30 2.72
CA VAL A 76 -18.32 2.15 3.64
C VAL A 76 -16.88 1.64 3.77
N MET A 77 -16.69 0.34 3.96
CA MET A 77 -15.35 -0.27 4.00
C MET A 77 -14.58 -0.07 2.70
N ASN A 78 -15.26 -0.22 1.56
CA ASN A 78 -14.65 -0.01 0.24
C ASN A 78 -14.19 1.44 0.06
N SER A 79 -15.03 2.41 0.44
CA SER A 79 -14.67 3.83 0.40
C SER A 79 -13.46 4.13 1.30
N PHE A 80 -13.41 3.54 2.49
CA PHE A 80 -12.29 3.73 3.42
C PHE A 80 -10.97 3.18 2.87
N ILE A 81 -11.00 1.96 2.32
CA ILE A 81 -9.83 1.33 1.68
C ILE A 81 -9.41 2.12 0.44
N GLY A 82 -10.36 2.52 -0.40
CA GLY A 82 -10.10 3.35 -1.58
C GLY A 82 -9.41 4.66 -1.24
N TYR A 83 -9.85 5.34 -0.16
CA TYR A 83 -9.19 6.54 0.34
C TYR A 83 -7.75 6.27 0.79
N HIS A 84 -7.50 5.17 1.50
CA HIS A 84 -6.15 4.79 1.90
C HIS A 84 -5.25 4.44 0.71
N ILE A 85 -5.78 3.76 -0.32
CA ILE A 85 -5.04 3.48 -1.56
C ILE A 85 -4.66 4.79 -2.23
N TYR A 86 -5.60 5.71 -2.39
CA TYR A 86 -5.36 7.03 -2.97
C TYR A 86 -4.27 7.79 -2.22
N LYS A 87 -4.34 7.83 -0.88
CA LYS A 87 -3.33 8.49 -0.04
C LYS A 87 -1.95 7.85 -0.20
N ASN A 88 -1.86 6.52 -0.21
CA ASN A 88 -0.59 5.80 -0.41
C ASN A 88 0.00 6.06 -1.81
N ILE A 89 -0.83 6.08 -2.86
CA ILE A 89 -0.38 6.43 -4.22
C ILE A 89 0.15 7.87 -4.25
N LYS A 90 -0.58 8.81 -3.65
CA LYS A 90 -0.15 10.21 -3.59
C LYS A 90 1.20 10.35 -2.89
N GLU A 91 1.39 9.70 -1.74
CA GLU A 91 2.67 9.67 -1.03
C GLU A 91 3.79 9.10 -1.92
N ILE A 92 3.58 7.95 -2.59
CA ILE A 92 4.58 7.34 -3.49
C ILE A 92 4.96 8.31 -4.63
N VAL A 93 3.99 8.98 -5.24
CA VAL A 93 4.22 9.97 -6.32
C VAL A 93 4.99 11.18 -5.80
N GLU A 94 4.65 11.66 -4.60
CA GLU A 94 5.29 12.82 -3.98
C GLU A 94 6.75 12.51 -3.58
N TYR A 95 7.03 11.34 -3.01
CA TYR A 95 8.39 10.86 -2.77
C TYR A 95 9.17 10.66 -4.09
N GLY A 96 8.53 10.14 -5.14
CA GLY A 96 9.14 9.99 -6.47
C GLY A 96 9.50 11.33 -7.12
N LYS A 97 8.67 12.37 -6.93
CA LYS A 97 8.96 13.75 -7.37
C LYS A 97 10.08 14.39 -6.54
N GLY A 98 10.10 14.17 -5.22
CA GLY A 98 11.16 14.66 -4.33
C GLY A 98 12.56 14.10 -4.66
N LEU A 99 12.63 12.90 -5.24
CA LEU A 99 13.87 12.30 -5.74
C LEU A 99 14.32 12.84 -7.11
N ARG A 100 13.40 13.36 -7.94
CA ARG A 100 13.73 14.05 -9.21
C ARG A 100 14.17 15.50 -9.05
N GLY A 101 13.94 16.11 -7.88
CA GLY A 101 14.22 17.52 -7.61
C GLY A 101 15.54 17.83 -6.92
N LYS A 102 16.40 16.84 -6.68
CA LYS A 102 17.78 17.09 -6.22
C LYS A 102 18.74 17.00 -7.41
N PRO A 103 19.25 18.13 -7.93
CA PRO A 103 20.37 18.12 -8.86
C PRO A 103 21.63 17.53 -8.24
#